data_AF-A0A1F7UQF2-F1
#
_entry.id   AF-A0A1F7UQF2-F1
#
_cell.length_a   1.000
_cell.length_b   1.000
_cell.length_c   1.000
_cell.angle_alpha   90.00
_cell.angle_beta   90.00
_cell.angle_gamma   90.00
#
_symmetry.space_group_name_H-M   'P 1'
#
loop_
_entity.id
_entity.type
_entity.pdbx_description
1 polymer ?
#
loop_
_entity_poly.entity_id
_entity_poly.type
_entity_poly.pdbx_seq_one_letter_code
_entity_poly.pdbx_strand_id
1 'polypeptide(L)'
;MEEQQMTRRQRRLLKKQERERGSAQGHRRGVNIRASYIIGFFVIIGIAFLTYWISKGSSDTSQNNQNETYTATPVHWHANFEVSLCGQKQDFSSYGAVQHAGSPLLHTHGDGVVHIEGRIIKKEDIALGKFFDGINIPFDRDRIMDKKNGDECEPGKPGVVKMFVNGEPKEQFRDYIPAATENGKDQVIHIVFE
;
A
#
# COMPACT_ATOMS: atom_id res chain seq x y z
N MET A 1 -51.76 -88.78 -30.73
CA MET A 1 -50.83 -87.63 -30.57
C MET A 1 -51.68 -86.38 -30.76
N GLU A 2 -52.03 -85.71 -29.67
CA GLU A 2 -52.90 -84.54 -29.68
C GLU A 2 -52.04 -83.29 -29.44
N GLU A 3 -51.90 -82.46 -30.46
CA GLU A 3 -51.06 -81.27 -30.44
C GLU A 3 -51.84 -80.15 -29.74
N GLN A 4 -51.54 -79.89 -28.46
CA GLN A 4 -52.20 -78.82 -27.70
C GLN A 4 -51.85 -77.44 -28.29
N GLN A 5 -52.80 -76.84 -29.00
CA GLN A 5 -52.67 -75.47 -29.52
C GLN A 5 -52.59 -74.45 -28.39
N MET A 6 -51.39 -73.90 -28.18
CA MET A 6 -51.18 -72.79 -27.24
C MET A 6 -52.05 -71.58 -27.56
N THR A 7 -52.79 -71.11 -26.56
CA THR A 7 -53.64 -69.92 -26.65
C THR A 7 -52.82 -68.63 -26.86
N ARG A 8 -53.40 -67.61 -27.50
CA ARG A 8 -52.75 -66.30 -27.74
C ARG A 8 -52.23 -65.65 -26.46
N ARG A 9 -52.86 -65.91 -25.32
CA ARG A 9 -52.47 -65.38 -24.01
C ARG A 9 -51.19 -66.06 -23.48
N GLN A 10 -51.07 -67.39 -23.63
CA GLN A 10 -49.88 -68.14 -23.26
C GLN A 10 -48.65 -67.73 -24.07
N ARG A 11 -48.81 -67.49 -25.39
CA ARG A 11 -47.71 -66.97 -26.24
C ARG A 11 -47.20 -65.60 -25.80
N ARG A 12 -48.09 -64.71 -25.34
CA ARG A 12 -47.70 -63.39 -24.81
C ARG A 12 -46.94 -63.49 -23.50
N LEU A 13 -47.35 -64.41 -22.62
CA LEU A 13 -46.67 -64.66 -21.35
C LEU A 13 -45.28 -65.27 -21.56
N LEU A 14 -45.15 -66.23 -22.48
CA LEU A 14 -43.86 -66.80 -22.88
C LEU A 14 -42.91 -65.73 -23.43
N LYS A 15 -43.37 -64.86 -24.35
CA LYS A 15 -42.56 -63.73 -24.84
C LYS A 15 -42.17 -62.75 -23.73
N LYS A 16 -43.04 -62.53 -22.74
CA LYS A 16 -42.73 -61.67 -21.60
C LYS A 16 -41.67 -62.31 -20.70
N GLN A 17 -41.79 -63.61 -20.41
CA GLN A 17 -40.79 -64.38 -19.68
C GLN A 17 -39.45 -64.45 -20.40
N GLU A 18 -39.43 -64.63 -21.72
CA GLU A 18 -38.19 -64.59 -22.52
C GLU A 18 -37.53 -63.22 -22.49
N ARG A 19 -38.31 -62.13 -22.56
CA ARG A 19 -37.80 -60.75 -22.43
C ARG A 19 -37.26 -60.47 -21.03
N GLU A 20 -37.93 -60.94 -19.98
CA GLU A 20 -37.48 -60.81 -18.58
C GLU A 20 -36.23 -61.65 -18.32
N ARG A 21 -36.15 -62.87 -18.87
CA ARG A 21 -34.93 -63.71 -18.81
C ARG A 21 -33.77 -63.10 -19.59
N GLY A 22 -34.03 -62.55 -20.79
CA GLY A 22 -33.01 -61.88 -21.61
C GLY A 22 -32.50 -60.56 -21.01
N SER A 23 -33.34 -59.84 -20.26
CA SER A 23 -32.94 -58.61 -19.56
C SER A 23 -32.26 -58.88 -18.22
N ALA A 24 -32.62 -59.95 -17.51
CA ALA A 24 -31.93 -60.39 -16.29
C ALA A 24 -30.51 -60.92 -16.57
N GLN A 25 -30.24 -61.44 -17.77
CA GLN A 25 -28.91 -61.90 -18.19
C GLN A 25 -27.99 -60.76 -18.68
N GLY A 26 -28.51 -59.54 -18.89
CA GLY A 26 -27.78 -58.42 -19.49
C GLY A 26 -27.00 -57.51 -18.52
N HIS A 27 -27.08 -57.75 -17.19
CA HIS A 27 -26.52 -56.83 -16.17
C HIS A 27 -25.38 -57.39 -15.33
N ARG A 28 -24.74 -58.47 -15.77
CA ARG A 28 -23.46 -58.94 -15.22
C ARG A 28 -22.41 -59.09 -16.32
N ARG A 29 -22.04 -57.96 -16.93
CA ARG A 29 -20.72 -57.87 -17.57
C ARG A 29 -19.70 -57.88 -16.43
N GLY A 30 -19.09 -59.04 -16.20
CA GLY A 30 -17.99 -59.18 -15.25
C GLY A 30 -16.95 -58.11 -15.54
N VAL A 31 -16.79 -57.16 -14.64
CA VAL A 31 -15.70 -56.21 -14.70
C VAL A 31 -14.44 -57.04 -14.48
N ASN A 32 -13.63 -57.20 -15.53
CA ASN A 32 -12.33 -57.84 -15.41
C ASN A 32 -11.56 -57.10 -14.31
N ILE A 33 -11.23 -57.79 -13.21
CA ILE A 33 -10.61 -57.20 -12.02
C ILE A 33 -9.34 -56.40 -12.40
N ARG A 34 -8.63 -56.82 -13.46
CA ARG A 34 -7.50 -56.09 -14.05
C ARG A 34 -7.88 -54.73 -14.65
N ALA A 35 -9.04 -54.61 -15.30
CA ALA A 35 -9.55 -53.34 -15.80
C ALA A 35 -9.99 -52.41 -14.66
N SER A 36 -10.46 -52.96 -13.53
CA SER A 36 -10.79 -52.17 -12.35
C SER A 36 -9.55 -51.54 -11.69
N TYR A 37 -8.41 -52.23 -11.68
CA TYR A 37 -7.14 -51.64 -11.22
C TYR A 37 -6.62 -50.55 -12.15
N ILE A 38 -6.78 -50.72 -13.47
CA ILE A 38 -6.38 -49.70 -14.45
C ILE A 38 -7.22 -48.43 -14.28
N ILE A 39 -8.54 -48.56 -14.13
CA ILE A 39 -9.44 -47.42 -13.89
C ILE A 39 -9.11 -46.75 -12.55
N GLY A 40 -8.89 -47.52 -11.49
CA GLY A 40 -8.49 -46.99 -10.18
C GLY A 40 -7.16 -46.22 -10.23
N PHE A 41 -6.18 -46.73 -10.97
CA PHE A 41 -4.88 -46.09 -11.16
C PHE A 41 -4.99 -44.74 -11.88
N PHE A 42 -5.79 -44.66 -12.96
CA PHE A 42 -6.02 -43.39 -13.67
C PHE A 42 -6.82 -42.38 -12.84
N VAL A 43 -7.75 -42.82 -11.98
CA VAL A 43 -8.46 -41.93 -11.06
C VAL A 43 -7.51 -41.34 -10.02
N ILE A 44 -6.62 -42.15 -9.43
CA ILE A 44 -5.63 -41.68 -8.46
C ILE A 44 -4.65 -40.70 -9.10
N ILE A 45 -4.17 -41.00 -10.31
CA ILE A 45 -3.31 -40.07 -11.07
C ILE A 45 -4.06 -38.79 -11.40
N GLY A 46 -5.32 -38.86 -11.84
CA GLY A 46 -6.14 -37.69 -12.14
C GLY A 46 -6.33 -36.77 -10.92
N ILE A 47 -6.58 -37.34 -9.74
CA ILE A 47 -6.70 -36.59 -8.48
C ILE A 47 -5.34 -35.98 -8.08
N ALA A 48 -4.24 -36.73 -8.21
CA ALA A 48 -2.89 -36.23 -7.95
C ALA A 48 -2.50 -35.09 -8.92
N PHE A 49 -2.89 -35.21 -10.19
CA PHE A 49 -2.64 -34.18 -11.20
C PHE A 49 -3.48 -32.92 -10.95
N LEU A 50 -4.75 -33.10 -10.56
CA LEU A 50 -5.65 -31.99 -10.22
C LEU A 50 -5.18 -31.23 -8.97
N THR A 51 -4.77 -31.96 -7.93
CA THR A 51 -4.22 -31.35 -6.71
C THR A 51 -2.89 -30.64 -6.97
N TYR A 52 -2.02 -31.22 -7.79
CA TYR A 52 -0.79 -30.56 -8.24
C TYR A 52 -1.06 -29.29 -9.06
N TRP A 53 -2.03 -29.32 -9.98
CA TRP A 53 -2.44 -28.15 -10.77
C TRP A 53 -3.05 -27.04 -9.92
N ILE A 54 -3.89 -27.38 -8.94
CA ILE A 54 -4.44 -26.39 -7.99
C ILE A 54 -3.31 -25.83 -7.13
N SER A 55 -2.37 -26.65 -6.65
CA SER A 55 -1.23 -26.19 -5.84
C SER A 55 -0.25 -25.29 -6.59
N LYS A 56 -0.15 -25.42 -7.92
CA LYS A 56 0.67 -24.55 -8.79
C LYS A 56 -0.10 -23.39 -9.39
N GLY A 57 -1.43 -23.45 -9.45
CA GLY A 57 -2.31 -22.38 -9.92
C GLY A 57 -2.51 -21.24 -8.92
N SER A 58 -2.06 -21.42 -7.69
CA SER A 58 -1.97 -20.37 -6.67
C SER A 58 -0.59 -19.72 -6.64
N SER A 59 -0.02 -19.42 -7.81
CA SER A 59 0.94 -18.32 -7.89
C SER A 59 0.14 -17.04 -7.71
N ASP A 60 0.07 -16.59 -6.45
CA ASP A 60 -0.35 -15.26 -6.04
C ASP A 60 0.28 -14.23 -6.98
N THR A 61 -0.47 -13.88 -8.04
CA THR A 61 -0.20 -12.69 -8.82
C THR A 61 -0.93 -11.55 -8.13
N SER A 62 -0.67 -11.39 -6.83
CA SER A 62 -0.68 -10.06 -6.22
C SER A 62 0.65 -9.41 -6.61
N GLN A 63 0.83 -9.15 -7.92
CA GLN A 63 1.65 -8.02 -8.31
C GLN A 63 0.88 -6.78 -7.88
N ASN A 64 1.12 -6.44 -6.62
CA ASN A 64 0.83 -5.16 -6.03
C ASN A 64 1.62 -4.14 -6.86
N ASN A 65 1.03 -3.64 -7.94
CA ASN A 65 1.41 -2.35 -8.53
C ASN A 65 0.95 -1.26 -7.55
N GLN A 66 1.43 -1.31 -6.31
CA GLN A 66 1.41 -0.14 -5.45
C GLN A 66 2.52 0.72 -6.03
N ASN A 67 2.16 1.85 -6.65
CA ASN A 67 2.97 3.02 -6.41
C ASN A 67 3.11 3.10 -4.89
N GLU A 68 4.22 2.61 -4.33
CA GLU A 68 4.44 2.60 -2.90
C GLU A 68 4.41 4.06 -2.43
N THR A 69 3.27 4.48 -1.88
CA THR A 69 3.10 5.81 -1.32
C THR A 69 3.76 5.83 0.05
N TYR A 70 4.48 6.91 0.36
CA TYR A 70 5.13 7.08 1.66
C TYR A 70 4.14 6.95 2.83
N THR A 71 2.89 7.41 2.66
CA THR A 71 1.81 7.15 3.62
C THR A 71 0.70 6.30 3.00
N ALA A 72 0.24 5.28 3.74
CA ALA A 72 -0.85 4.41 3.30
C ALA A 72 -2.22 5.12 3.27
N THR A 73 -2.40 6.14 4.10
CA THR A 73 -3.60 6.97 4.19
C THR A 73 -3.21 8.46 4.17
N PRO A 74 -4.18 9.36 3.93
CA PRO A 74 -3.98 10.78 4.21
C PRO A 74 -3.57 10.99 5.67
N VAL A 75 -2.69 11.96 5.90
CA VAL A 75 -2.20 12.33 7.22
C VAL A 75 -2.54 13.79 7.51
N HIS A 76 -2.43 14.16 8.78
CA HIS A 76 -2.46 15.54 9.24
C HIS A 76 -1.43 15.64 10.35
N TRP A 77 -0.23 16.11 10.03
CA TRP A 77 0.86 16.26 10.98
C TRP A 77 1.25 17.72 11.13
N HIS A 78 1.81 18.06 12.29
CA HIS A 78 2.26 19.40 12.62
C HIS A 78 3.71 19.37 13.08
N ALA A 79 4.52 20.33 12.64
CA ALA A 79 5.83 20.58 13.22
C ALA A 79 5.99 22.08 13.53
N ASN A 80 6.29 22.43 14.77
CA ASN A 80 6.55 23.82 15.11
C ASN A 80 7.88 24.25 14.49
N PHE A 81 7.94 25.50 14.02
CA PHE A 81 9.19 26.07 13.54
C PHE A 81 9.39 27.49 14.07
N GLU A 82 10.65 27.83 14.30
CA GLU A 82 11.07 29.18 14.67
C GLU A 82 12.31 29.56 13.86
N VAL A 83 12.37 30.82 13.41
CA VAL A 83 13.54 31.38 12.75
C VAL A 83 14.01 32.59 13.55
N SER A 84 15.29 32.63 13.89
CA SER A 84 15.93 33.76 14.58
C SER A 84 17.12 34.26 13.76
N LEU A 85 17.16 35.55 13.46
CA LEU A 85 18.26 36.20 12.76
C LEU A 85 18.95 37.17 13.71
N CYS A 86 20.22 36.97 14.01
CA CYS A 86 21.01 37.83 14.89
C CYS A 86 20.32 38.09 16.24
N GLY A 87 19.78 37.03 16.84
CA GLY A 87 19.03 37.09 18.11
C GLY A 87 17.60 37.61 18.02
N GLN A 88 17.12 38.02 16.83
CA GLN A 88 15.75 38.52 16.63
C GLN A 88 14.87 37.43 16.01
N LYS A 89 13.80 37.05 16.73
CA LYS A 89 12.79 36.12 16.22
C LYS A 89 12.03 36.76 15.05
N GLN A 90 11.91 36.02 13.96
CA GLN A 90 11.21 36.47 12.76
C GLN A 90 9.71 36.22 12.91
N ASP A 91 8.92 37.16 12.39
CA ASP A 91 7.46 37.08 12.41
C ASP A 91 6.93 36.49 11.10
N PHE A 92 6.16 35.40 11.23
CA PHE A 92 5.52 34.72 10.11
C PHE A 92 4.01 34.96 10.06
N SER A 93 3.44 35.77 10.97
CA SER A 93 1.99 36.00 11.07
C SER A 93 1.38 36.62 9.80
N SER A 94 2.19 37.31 8.99
CA SER A 94 1.77 37.83 7.69
C SER A 94 1.56 36.74 6.63
N TYR A 95 2.23 35.59 6.77
CA TYR A 95 2.07 34.42 5.90
C TYR A 95 0.86 33.61 6.40
N GLY A 96 -0.33 33.83 5.85
CA GLY A 96 -1.52 33.12 6.36
C GLY A 96 -2.79 33.95 6.46
N ALA A 97 -2.65 35.28 6.41
CA ALA A 97 -3.71 36.23 6.81
C ALA A 97 -4.98 36.22 5.94
N VAL A 98 -4.94 35.61 4.75
CA VAL A 98 -6.10 35.49 3.84
C VAL A 98 -6.35 34.03 3.42
N GLN A 99 -5.29 33.21 3.36
CA GLN A 99 -5.29 31.76 3.17
C GLN A 99 -3.99 31.17 3.74
N HIS A 100 -3.86 29.85 3.82
CA HIS A 100 -2.59 29.19 4.09
C HIS A 100 -1.48 29.58 3.09
N ALA A 101 -0.24 29.72 3.55
CA ALA A 101 0.93 29.94 2.70
C ALA A 101 1.64 28.61 2.42
N GLY A 102 1.94 28.32 1.15
CA GLY A 102 2.49 27.04 0.71
C GLY A 102 1.54 26.24 -0.17
N SER A 103 1.76 24.93 -0.24
CA SER A 103 0.96 24.00 -1.03
C SER A 103 -0.11 23.32 -0.17
N PRO A 104 -1.18 22.73 -0.77
CA PRO A 104 -2.15 21.97 0.01
C PRO A 104 -1.53 20.85 0.86
N LEU A 105 -0.44 20.22 0.38
CA LEU A 105 0.26 19.15 1.11
C LEU A 105 1.10 19.68 2.27
N LEU A 106 1.67 20.88 2.13
CA LEU A 106 2.71 21.42 2.99
C LEU A 106 2.58 22.95 3.06
N HIS A 107 2.07 23.47 4.18
CA HIS A 107 1.72 24.89 4.33
C HIS A 107 1.83 25.39 5.79
N THR A 108 1.66 26.69 5.98
CA THR A 108 1.50 27.33 7.30
C THR A 108 0.31 28.29 7.29
N HIS A 109 -0.26 28.54 8.48
CA HIS A 109 -1.25 29.58 8.71
C HIS A 109 -0.64 30.85 9.35
N GLY A 110 0.69 30.92 9.48
CA GLY A 110 1.38 32.05 10.11
C GLY A 110 1.42 31.94 11.64
N ASP A 111 1.10 30.76 12.15
CA ASP A 111 1.04 30.38 13.56
C ASP A 111 2.35 29.75 14.07
N GLY A 112 3.40 29.74 13.24
CA GLY A 112 4.66 29.08 13.55
C GLY A 112 4.59 27.56 13.43
N VAL A 113 3.62 27.03 12.69
CA VAL A 113 3.45 25.59 12.47
C VAL A 113 3.56 25.26 10.98
N VAL A 114 4.31 24.20 10.68
CA VAL A 114 4.29 23.51 9.39
C VAL A 114 3.20 22.45 9.43
N HIS A 115 2.17 22.62 8.62
CA HIS A 115 1.09 21.66 8.42
C HIS A 115 1.41 20.75 7.25
N ILE A 116 1.30 19.44 7.50
CA ILE A 116 1.48 18.39 6.50
C ILE A 116 0.16 17.64 6.38
N GLU A 117 -0.59 17.89 5.32
CA GLU A 117 -1.94 17.33 5.17
C GLU A 117 -2.14 16.63 3.82
N GLY A 118 -2.66 15.40 3.87
CA GLY A 118 -3.01 14.63 2.69
C GLY A 118 -2.18 13.37 2.52
N ARG A 119 -2.29 12.75 1.34
CA ARG A 119 -1.58 11.51 1.02
C ARG A 119 -0.19 11.84 0.49
N ILE A 120 0.84 11.37 1.18
CA ILE A 120 2.22 11.59 0.77
C ILE A 120 2.65 10.46 -0.16
N ILE A 121 3.02 10.83 -1.39
CA ILE A 121 3.50 9.87 -2.38
C ILE A 121 4.99 9.62 -2.17
N LYS A 122 5.80 10.69 -2.14
CA LYS A 122 7.24 10.62 -1.89
C LYS A 122 7.59 11.35 -0.60
N LYS A 123 8.51 10.78 0.19
CA LYS A 123 8.93 11.37 1.47
C LYS A 123 9.53 12.76 1.27
N GLU A 124 10.21 12.99 0.16
CA GLU A 124 10.91 14.23 -0.16
C GLU A 124 9.95 15.38 -0.46
N ASP A 125 8.68 15.09 -0.78
CA ASP A 125 7.65 16.11 -1.04
C ASP A 125 7.29 16.90 0.24
N ILE A 126 7.60 16.34 1.42
CA ILE A 126 7.39 16.99 2.72
C ILE A 126 8.70 17.47 3.37
N ALA A 127 9.78 17.57 2.59
CA ALA A 127 11.05 18.06 3.10
C ALA A 127 10.96 19.54 3.50
N LEU A 128 11.71 19.94 4.53
CA LEU A 128 11.69 21.30 5.07
C LEU A 128 12.06 22.35 4.01
N GLY A 129 12.96 22.02 3.07
CA GLY A 129 13.25 22.87 1.92
C GLY A 129 12.03 23.14 1.04
N LYS A 130 11.16 22.15 0.83
CA LYS A 130 9.91 22.32 0.05
C LYS A 130 8.92 23.24 0.74
N PHE A 131 8.88 23.21 2.07
CA PHE A 131 8.05 24.13 2.86
C PHE A 131 8.50 25.57 2.63
N PHE A 132 9.80 25.85 2.83
CA PHE A 132 10.37 27.18 2.65
C PHE A 132 10.26 27.68 1.20
N ASP A 133 10.47 26.82 0.21
CA ASP A 133 10.22 27.13 -1.20
C ASP A 133 8.74 27.54 -1.42
N GLY A 134 7.80 26.81 -0.81
CA GLY A 134 6.36 27.08 -0.92
C GLY A 134 5.91 28.42 -0.33
N ILE A 135 6.65 28.95 0.64
CA ILE A 135 6.43 30.28 1.23
C ILE A 135 7.41 31.34 0.70
N ASN A 136 8.16 31.03 -0.37
CA ASN A 136 9.14 31.90 -1.02
C ASN A 136 10.24 32.43 -0.07
N ILE A 137 10.68 31.60 0.87
CA ILE A 137 11.78 31.94 1.77
C ILE A 137 13.02 31.13 1.36
N PRO A 138 14.13 31.80 1.03
CA PRO A 138 15.40 31.12 0.79
C PRO A 138 15.85 30.37 2.05
N PHE A 139 16.15 29.08 1.91
CA PHE A 139 16.64 28.25 3.00
C PHE A 139 17.54 27.13 2.47
N ASP A 140 18.78 27.10 2.95
CA ASP A 140 19.74 26.02 2.76
C ASP A 140 20.81 26.03 3.88
N ARG A 141 21.89 25.26 3.71
CA ARG A 141 23.02 25.18 4.66
C ARG A 141 23.76 26.51 4.83
N ASP A 142 23.71 27.36 3.81
CA ASP A 142 24.47 28.60 3.73
C ASP A 142 23.61 29.85 3.83
N ARG A 143 22.27 29.73 3.78
CA ARG A 143 21.37 30.88 3.71
C ARG A 143 20.03 30.63 4.39
N ILE A 144 19.52 31.66 5.06
CA ILE A 144 18.13 31.76 5.51
C ILE A 144 17.64 33.20 5.27
N MET A 145 16.50 33.35 4.59
CA MET A 145 15.94 34.65 4.21
C MET A 145 16.97 35.50 3.42
N ASP A 146 17.34 36.67 3.94
CA ASP A 146 18.32 37.60 3.41
C ASP A 146 19.73 37.37 3.94
N LYS A 147 19.94 36.48 4.92
CA LYS A 147 21.23 36.21 5.55
C LYS A 147 21.93 35.02 4.93
N LYS A 148 23.20 35.20 4.59
CA LYS A 148 24.12 34.17 4.11
C LYS A 148 25.29 33.99 5.09
N ASN A 149 25.81 32.78 5.21
CA ASN A 149 27.03 32.49 5.96
C ASN A 149 28.14 33.49 5.61
N GLY A 150 28.68 34.15 6.65
CA GLY A 150 29.67 35.21 6.51
C GLY A 150 29.10 36.63 6.61
N ASP A 151 27.79 36.81 6.45
CA ASP A 151 27.15 38.09 6.73
C ASP A 151 27.24 38.42 8.23
N GLU A 152 27.43 39.69 8.55
CA GLU A 152 27.64 40.11 9.93
C GLU A 152 26.31 40.31 10.66
N CYS A 153 26.26 39.84 11.91
CA CYS A 153 25.20 40.20 12.86
C CYS A 153 25.55 41.43 13.69
N GLU A 154 26.83 41.54 14.05
CA GLU A 154 27.44 42.71 14.65
C GLU A 154 28.73 43.04 13.88
N PRO A 155 29.20 44.29 13.89
CA PRO A 155 30.43 44.66 13.21
C PRO A 155 31.61 43.73 13.56
N GLY A 156 32.14 43.04 12.56
CA GLY A 156 33.25 42.08 12.71
C GLY A 156 32.88 40.71 13.27
N LYS A 157 31.59 40.38 13.42
CA LYS A 157 31.10 39.06 13.83
C LYS A 157 30.30 38.40 12.69
N PRO A 158 30.95 37.58 11.84
CA PRO A 158 30.25 36.84 10.79
C PRO A 158 29.37 35.76 11.41
N GLY A 159 28.11 35.73 10.98
CA GLY A 159 27.14 34.72 11.40
C GLY A 159 27.10 33.51 10.48
N VAL A 160 26.53 32.43 11.00
CA VAL A 160 26.31 31.18 10.27
C VAL A 160 24.90 30.64 10.52
N VAL A 161 24.32 29.99 9.51
CA VAL A 161 23.06 29.27 9.61
C VAL A 161 23.28 27.99 10.39
N LYS A 162 22.47 27.79 11.42
CA LYS A 162 22.38 26.57 12.23
C LYS A 162 20.93 26.12 12.27
N MET A 163 20.73 24.81 12.33
CA MET A 163 19.40 24.21 12.49
C MET A 163 19.43 23.24 13.66
N PHE A 164 18.44 23.36 14.52
CA PHE A 164 18.21 22.48 15.66
C PHE A 164 16.82 21.86 15.55
N VAL A 165 16.68 20.65 16.03
CA VAL A 165 15.38 19.98 16.18
C VAL A 165 15.32 19.47 17.59
N ASN A 166 14.36 19.98 18.36
CA ASN A 166 14.23 19.69 19.80
C ASN A 166 15.54 19.97 20.56
N GLY A 167 16.26 21.03 20.18
CA GLY A 167 17.55 21.42 20.76
C GLY A 167 18.77 20.68 20.21
N GLU A 168 18.57 19.62 19.42
CA GLU A 168 19.67 18.84 18.85
C GLU A 168 20.09 19.39 17.47
N PRO A 169 21.38 19.64 17.21
CA PRO A 169 21.85 20.15 15.93
C PRO A 169 21.56 19.17 14.79
N LYS A 170 21.22 19.72 13.62
CA LYS A 170 20.91 18.96 12.39
C LYS A 170 21.61 19.55 11.18
N GLU A 171 22.12 18.67 10.32
CA GLU A 171 22.91 19.00 9.13
C GLU A 171 22.15 18.75 7.82
N GLN A 172 20.93 18.21 7.90
CA GLN A 172 20.14 17.87 6.72
C GLN A 172 19.53 19.10 6.03
N PHE A 173 19.34 20.21 6.75
CA PHE A 173 18.74 21.46 6.26
C PHE A 173 17.51 21.23 5.35
N ARG A 174 17.67 21.44 4.04
CA ARG A 174 16.60 21.30 3.04
C ARG A 174 16.01 19.89 2.99
N ASP A 175 16.84 18.88 3.23
CA ASP A 175 16.46 17.46 3.14
C ASP A 175 15.89 16.93 4.46
N TYR A 176 15.76 17.79 5.48
CA TYR A 176 15.15 17.40 6.74
C TYR A 176 13.67 17.07 6.55
N ILE A 177 13.24 15.90 7.03
CA ILE A 177 11.85 15.47 6.99
C ILE A 177 11.26 15.62 8.39
N PRO A 178 10.26 16.51 8.58
CA PRO A 178 9.56 16.63 9.85
C PRO A 178 8.99 15.30 10.34
N ALA A 179 8.93 15.13 11.66
CA ALA A 179 8.38 13.94 12.26
C ALA A 179 6.85 13.94 12.15
N ALA A 180 6.27 12.74 12.11
CA ALA A 180 4.84 12.56 12.16
C ALA A 180 4.34 12.80 13.60
N THR A 181 3.85 14.00 13.88
CA THR A 181 3.33 14.39 15.20
C THR A 181 1.90 14.91 15.06
N GLU A 182 1.00 14.44 15.91
CA GLU A 182 -0.42 14.84 15.91
C GLU A 182 -0.61 16.31 16.33
N ASN A 183 0.38 16.85 17.04
CA ASN A 183 0.39 18.20 17.57
C ASN A 183 1.80 18.76 17.44
N GLY A 184 1.91 20.02 17.03
CA GLY A 184 3.22 20.64 16.71
C GLY A 184 4.18 20.78 17.89
N LYS A 185 3.72 20.52 19.13
CA LYS A 185 4.53 20.65 20.35
C LYS A 185 5.59 19.57 20.51
N ASP A 186 5.43 18.43 19.86
CA ASP A 186 6.33 17.28 20.01
C ASP A 186 7.60 17.42 19.15
N GLN A 187 7.59 18.38 18.23
CA GLN A 187 8.73 18.74 17.40
C GLN A 187 8.84 20.24 17.20
N VAL A 188 9.94 20.82 17.65
CA VAL A 188 10.31 22.21 17.41
C VAL A 188 11.57 22.26 16.55
N ILE A 189 11.44 22.80 15.35
CA ILE A 189 12.52 23.08 14.42
C ILE A 189 12.97 24.52 14.65
N HIS A 190 14.20 24.73 15.09
CA HIS A 190 14.74 26.07 15.32
C HIS A 190 15.87 26.35 14.36
N ILE A 191 15.71 27.36 13.50
CA ILE A 191 16.73 27.82 12.56
C ILE A 191 17.27 29.14 13.08
N VAL A 192 18.59 29.24 13.21
CA VAL A 192 19.26 30.41 13.76
C VAL A 192 20.34 30.88 12.80
N PHE A 193 20.44 32.20 12.62
CA PHE A 193 21.61 32.84 12.04
C PHE A 193 22.30 33.67 13.11
N GLU A 194 23.50 33.26 13.51
CA GLU A 194 24.28 33.87 14.61
C GLU A 194 25.79 33.68 14.44
#